data_AF-A0A9C8KVW8-F1
#
_entry.id   AF-A0A9C8KVW8-F1
#
_cell.length_a   1.000
_cell.length_b   1.000
_cell.length_c   1.000
_cell.angle_alpha   90.00
_cell.angle_beta   90.00
_cell.angle_gamma   90.00
#
_symmetry.space_group_name_H-M   'P 1'
#
loop_
_entity.id
_entity.type
_entity.pdbx_description
1 polymer ?
#
loop_
_entity_poly.entity_id
_entity_poly.type
_entity_poly.pdbx_seq_one_letter_code
_entity_poly.pdbx_strand_id
1 'polypeptide(L)'
;MRVRLMAVVAEGNRGRVYLSPTEEIEKVTKEAAPEWKPEQTLPVNPRDFKTPNYGMNTFGDLFTDRQLVALNTFSDLIAEAREKAIADAEKAGLDKDGVGLDAGGCGATAYGDAVVTYLAFAVDRIADRSSSICSWDYGYVKVRNTFGRQAIPMVWDYAEANIFSSSTGNFMGAIEWIKKVINQLPAKAGGKAVQADVHSVEQNSLRTIFATDPPYYDNIGYADLSDFFYVWLRRGLKHIYPDLFKTMLVPKTQELVATPYRFEGNKHKAENFFESGMKAAFGVMHANHNVRVSLVFILRLQTGGEKGRRRHRQYRLGNDAQCVDRILVPGARNMAHAYKAF
;
A
#
# COMPACT_ATOMS: atom_id res chain seq x y z
N MET A 1 -22.91 2.07 11.33
CA MET A 1 -22.77 0.72 11.91
C MET A 1 -22.96 0.83 13.42
N ARG A 2 -23.70 -0.07 14.09
CA ARG A 2 -23.76 -0.10 15.56
C ARG A 2 -22.66 -1.03 16.08
N VAL A 3 -21.75 -0.51 16.89
CA VAL A 3 -20.64 -1.27 17.49
C VAL A 3 -20.89 -1.45 18.99
N ARG A 4 -20.44 -2.56 19.54
CA ARG A 4 -20.47 -2.86 20.98
C ARG A 4 -19.07 -3.21 21.43
N LEU A 5 -18.58 -2.56 22.48
CA LEU A 5 -17.31 -2.93 23.09
C LEU A 5 -17.50 -4.28 23.80
N MET A 6 -16.66 -5.26 23.49
CA MET A 6 -16.80 -6.63 24.00
C MET A 6 -15.87 -6.93 25.17
N ALA A 7 -14.63 -6.45 25.09
CA ALA A 7 -13.62 -6.66 26.12
C ALA A 7 -12.56 -5.57 26.04
N VAL A 8 -11.93 -5.28 27.17
CA VAL A 8 -10.73 -4.45 27.28
C VAL A 8 -9.57 -5.34 27.62
N VAL A 9 -8.52 -5.30 26.80
CA VAL A 9 -7.29 -6.05 27.04
C VAL A 9 -6.29 -5.10 27.71
N ALA A 10 -5.89 -5.42 28.95
CA ALA A 10 -4.93 -4.64 29.71
C ALA A 10 -3.68 -5.46 30.05
N GLU A 11 -2.59 -4.76 30.33
CA GLU A 11 -1.37 -5.37 30.86
C GLU A 11 -1.54 -5.69 32.34
N GLY A 12 -1.09 -6.87 32.76
CA GLY A 12 -1.10 -7.31 34.15
C GLY A 12 0.25 -7.94 34.54
N ASN A 13 0.46 -8.13 35.85
CA ASN A 13 1.76 -8.50 36.44
C ASN A 13 2.43 -9.76 35.87
N ARG A 14 1.67 -10.70 35.31
CA ARG A 14 2.19 -11.97 34.75
C ARG A 14 1.70 -12.25 33.32
N GLY A 15 1.02 -11.29 32.70
CA GLY A 15 0.39 -11.47 31.41
C GLY A 15 -0.78 -10.52 31.19
N ARG A 16 -1.41 -10.66 30.03
CA ARG A 16 -2.58 -9.84 29.67
C ARG A 16 -3.80 -10.26 30.49
N VAL A 17 -4.60 -9.30 30.91
CA VAL A 17 -5.91 -9.51 31.53
C VAL A 17 -7.01 -9.03 30.59
N TYR A 18 -8.14 -9.73 30.62
CA TYR A 18 -9.31 -9.42 29.79
C TYR A 18 -10.42 -8.98 30.73
N LEU A 19 -10.85 -7.73 30.59
CA LEU A 19 -11.83 -7.10 31.46
C LEU A 19 -13.11 -6.85 30.68
N SER A 20 -14.26 -7.06 31.34
CA SER A 20 -15.53 -6.58 30.82
C SER A 20 -15.53 -5.05 30.74
N PRO A 21 -16.10 -4.44 29.70
CA PRO A 21 -16.22 -3.00 29.60
C PRO A 21 -17.04 -2.43 30.77
N THR A 22 -16.55 -1.36 31.37
CA THR A 22 -17.34 -0.57 32.32
C THR A 22 -18.21 0.44 31.56
N GLU A 23 -19.30 0.91 32.17
CA GLU A 23 -20.16 1.94 31.58
C GLU A 23 -19.38 3.21 31.24
N GLU A 24 -18.39 3.56 32.06
CA GLU A 24 -17.50 4.70 31.83
C GLU A 24 -16.69 4.54 30.55
N ILE A 25 -16.07 3.37 30.34
CA ILE A 25 -15.29 3.10 29.13
C ILE A 25 -16.20 3.15 27.90
N GLU A 26 -17.37 2.50 27.96
CA GLU A 26 -18.33 2.54 26.85
C GLU A 26 -18.78 3.97 26.52
N LYS A 27 -19.00 4.81 27.54
CA LYS A 27 -19.38 6.21 27.36
C LYS A 27 -18.27 6.99 26.66
N VAL A 28 -17.05 6.96 27.19
CA VAL A 28 -15.88 7.64 26.60
C VAL A 28 -15.64 7.17 25.16
N THR A 29 -15.88 5.89 24.85
CA THR A 29 -15.68 5.40 23.47
C THR A 29 -16.62 6.05 22.44
N LYS A 30 -17.77 6.58 22.87
CA LYS A 30 -18.80 7.20 22.02
C LYS A 30 -18.68 8.73 21.95
N GLU A 31 -17.82 9.33 22.76
CA GLU A 31 -17.62 10.79 22.81
C GLU A 31 -16.69 11.31 21.69
N ALA A 32 -15.95 10.41 21.03
CA ALA A 32 -15.08 10.79 19.92
C ALA A 32 -15.90 11.31 18.74
N ALA A 33 -15.54 12.50 18.26
CA ALA A 33 -16.13 13.14 17.09
C ALA A 33 -15.00 13.54 16.13
N PRO A 34 -14.80 12.80 15.02
CA PRO A 34 -13.77 13.15 14.05
C PRO A 34 -14.17 14.40 13.27
N GLU A 35 -13.22 15.33 13.11
CA GLU A 35 -13.44 16.54 12.29
C GLU A 35 -13.50 16.23 10.80
N TRP A 36 -12.85 15.16 10.37
CA TRP A 36 -12.79 14.74 8.98
C TRP A 36 -12.89 13.23 8.81
N LYS A 37 -13.46 12.82 7.68
CA LYS A 37 -13.60 11.42 7.28
C LYS A 37 -13.42 11.31 5.76
N PRO A 38 -12.69 10.30 5.24
CA PRO A 38 -12.64 10.06 3.79
C PRO A 38 -14.02 9.74 3.22
N GLU A 39 -14.47 10.53 2.25
CA GLU A 39 -15.79 10.39 1.60
C GLU A 39 -15.74 9.60 0.30
N GLN A 40 -14.54 9.27 -0.18
CA GLN A 40 -14.36 8.54 -1.44
C GLN A 40 -15.00 7.15 -1.35
N THR A 41 -15.73 6.78 -2.39
CA THR A 41 -16.48 5.52 -2.43
C THR A 41 -15.56 4.32 -2.53
N LEU A 42 -15.93 3.26 -1.82
CA LEU A 42 -15.31 1.95 -2.00
C LEU A 42 -15.73 1.37 -3.35
N PRO A 43 -14.84 0.61 -4.02
CA PRO A 43 -15.18 -0.03 -5.27
C PRO A 43 -16.26 -1.09 -5.06
N VAL A 44 -17.19 -1.17 -6.01
CA VAL A 44 -18.18 -2.26 -6.07
C VAL A 44 -17.54 -3.46 -6.76
N ASN A 45 -16.56 -4.07 -6.08
CA ASN A 45 -15.86 -5.26 -6.53
C ASN A 45 -16.11 -6.40 -5.51
N PRO A 46 -17.07 -7.30 -5.75
CA PRO A 46 -17.49 -8.32 -4.77
C PRO A 46 -16.40 -9.35 -4.43
N ARG A 47 -15.31 -9.37 -5.20
CA ARG A 47 -14.16 -10.25 -4.94
C ARG A 47 -13.28 -9.70 -3.82
N ASP A 48 -12.91 -8.43 -3.93
CA ASP A 48 -11.86 -7.82 -3.09
C ASP A 48 -12.42 -6.84 -2.06
N PHE A 49 -13.62 -6.28 -2.32
CA PHE A 49 -14.30 -5.32 -1.47
C PHE A 49 -15.71 -5.81 -1.16
N LYS A 50 -15.85 -6.48 -0.01
CA LYS A 50 -17.17 -6.98 0.46
C LYS A 50 -17.87 -6.01 1.40
N THR A 51 -17.15 -5.02 1.92
CA THR A 51 -17.64 -4.02 2.87
C THR A 51 -18.87 -3.24 2.38
N PRO A 52 -19.03 -2.89 1.08
CA PRO A 52 -20.25 -2.22 0.61
C PRO A 52 -21.53 -3.04 0.84
N ASN A 53 -21.46 -4.37 0.76
CA ASN A 53 -22.62 -5.25 1.02
C ASN A 53 -23.15 -5.15 2.46
N TYR A 54 -22.38 -4.55 3.36
CA TYR A 54 -22.70 -4.37 4.78
C TYR A 54 -22.91 -2.89 5.15
N GLY A 55 -23.09 -2.02 4.15
CA GLY A 55 -23.36 -0.59 4.35
C GLY A 55 -22.13 0.28 4.63
N MET A 56 -20.92 -0.25 4.43
CA MET A 56 -19.69 0.53 4.41
C MET A 56 -19.38 0.94 2.97
N ASN A 57 -19.76 2.16 2.59
CA ASN A 57 -19.75 2.61 1.19
C ASN A 57 -18.56 3.51 0.85
N THR A 58 -17.89 4.06 1.87
CA THR A 58 -16.75 4.97 1.72
C THR A 58 -15.52 4.44 2.43
N PHE A 59 -14.31 4.88 2.04
CA PHE A 59 -13.08 4.51 2.74
C PHE A 59 -13.11 4.93 4.21
N GLY A 60 -13.78 6.03 4.54
CA GLY A 60 -13.97 6.45 5.93
C GLY A 60 -14.85 5.50 6.73
N ASP A 61 -15.78 4.77 6.12
CA ASP A 61 -16.63 3.79 6.82
C ASP A 61 -15.85 2.59 7.37
N LEU A 62 -14.59 2.40 6.93
CA LEU A 62 -13.69 1.35 7.41
C LEU A 62 -13.07 1.64 8.78
N PHE A 63 -13.42 2.76 9.40
CA PHE A 63 -12.84 3.25 10.65
C PHE A 63 -13.94 3.61 11.64
N THR A 64 -13.66 3.44 12.93
CA THR A 64 -14.50 3.98 14.00
C THR A 64 -14.22 5.46 14.21
N ASP A 65 -15.14 6.18 14.85
CA ASP A 65 -14.96 7.61 15.15
C ASP A 65 -13.69 7.88 15.98
N ARG A 66 -13.36 7.00 16.93
CA ARG A 66 -12.11 7.10 17.72
C ARG A 66 -10.86 6.90 16.87
N GLN A 67 -10.88 5.91 15.98
CA GLN A 67 -9.78 5.63 15.06
C GLN A 67 -9.57 6.81 14.11
N LEU A 68 -10.66 7.40 13.60
CA LEU A 68 -10.63 8.60 12.78
C LEU A 68 -10.08 9.79 13.55
N VAL A 69 -10.50 10.02 14.80
CA VAL A 69 -9.93 11.10 15.64
C VAL A 69 -8.41 10.94 15.75
N ALA A 70 -7.92 9.75 16.10
CA ALA A 70 -6.49 9.51 16.20
C ALA A 70 -5.76 9.75 14.86
N LEU A 71 -6.25 9.18 13.76
CA LEU A 71 -5.63 9.33 12.43
C LEU A 71 -5.66 10.78 11.94
N ASN A 72 -6.74 11.53 12.20
CA ASN A 72 -6.82 12.96 11.92
C ASN A 72 -5.73 13.71 12.71
N THR A 73 -5.67 13.51 14.03
CA THR A 73 -4.66 14.17 14.87
C THR A 73 -3.24 13.89 14.39
N PHE A 74 -2.89 12.64 14.10
CA PHE A 74 -1.56 12.33 13.57
C PHE A 74 -1.31 12.94 12.18
N SER A 75 -2.32 12.96 11.31
CA SER A 75 -2.21 13.57 9.97
C SER A 75 -2.01 15.09 10.05
N ASP A 76 -2.69 15.75 10.97
CA ASP A 76 -2.62 17.22 11.12
C ASP A 76 -1.29 17.64 11.76
N LEU A 77 -0.79 16.85 12.71
CA LEU A 77 0.54 17.04 13.33
C LEU A 77 1.71 16.91 12.34
N ILE A 78 1.51 16.33 11.15
CA ILE A 78 2.52 16.29 10.09
C ILE A 78 2.93 17.71 9.69
N ALA A 79 1.98 18.64 9.56
CA ALA A 79 2.27 20.01 9.18
C ALA A 79 3.11 20.72 10.26
N GLU A 80 2.77 20.53 11.54
CA GLU A 80 3.56 21.08 12.65
C GLU A 80 4.96 20.47 12.74
N ALA A 81 5.07 19.15 12.51
CA ALA A 81 6.35 18.45 12.48
C ALA A 81 7.25 18.96 11.35
N ARG A 82 6.66 19.35 10.21
CA ARG A 82 7.37 19.95 9.07
C ARG A 82 8.08 21.23 9.48
N GLU A 83 7.34 22.17 10.07
CA GLU A 83 7.88 23.47 10.45
C GLU A 83 8.96 23.35 11.52
N LYS A 84 8.80 22.41 12.46
CA LYS A 84 9.84 22.07 13.44
C LYS A 84 11.10 21.51 12.77
N ALA A 85 10.94 20.57 11.85
CA ALA A 85 12.07 19.96 11.14
C ALA A 85 12.84 20.98 10.28
N ILE A 86 12.13 21.92 9.64
CA ILE A 86 12.74 23.02 8.89
C ILE A 86 13.54 23.90 9.86
N ALA A 87 12.92 24.40 10.93
CA ALA A 87 13.58 25.29 11.88
C ALA A 87 14.82 24.67 12.52
N ASP A 88 14.81 23.36 12.81
CA ASP A 88 15.96 22.67 13.37
C ASP A 88 17.06 22.42 12.32
N ALA A 89 16.69 22.13 11.07
CA ALA A 89 17.64 22.06 9.96
C ALA A 89 18.35 23.40 9.70
N GLU A 90 17.60 24.50 9.77
CA GLU A 90 18.16 25.85 9.64
C GLU A 90 19.16 26.16 10.75
N LYS A 91 18.85 25.81 12.01
CA LYS A 91 19.80 25.97 13.14
C LYS A 91 21.03 25.08 12.99
N ALA A 92 20.88 23.92 12.37
CA ALA A 92 21.99 23.02 12.06
C ALA A 92 22.85 23.49 10.86
N GLY A 93 22.47 24.59 10.21
CA GLY A 93 23.25 25.23 9.15
C GLY A 93 22.87 24.81 7.72
N LEU A 94 21.70 24.19 7.50
CA LEU A 94 21.19 23.96 6.15
C LEU A 94 20.68 25.27 5.53
N ASP A 95 20.83 25.38 4.21
CA ASP A 95 20.44 26.57 3.46
C ASP A 95 18.92 26.84 3.54
N LYS A 96 18.58 28.14 3.61
CA LYS A 96 17.19 28.64 3.60
C LYS A 96 16.76 29.01 2.19
N ASP A 97 16.77 28.03 1.29
CA ASP A 97 16.45 28.24 -0.13
C ASP A 97 14.94 28.33 -0.40
N GLY A 98 14.10 27.83 0.52
CA GLY A 98 12.65 27.77 0.36
C GLY A 98 12.20 26.75 -0.69
N VAL A 99 13.11 25.92 -1.20
CA VAL A 99 12.83 24.98 -2.29
C VAL A 99 12.39 23.65 -1.72
N GLY A 100 11.16 23.25 -2.03
CA GLY A 100 10.60 21.98 -1.60
C GLY A 100 11.28 20.77 -2.23
N LEU A 101 11.11 19.60 -1.60
CA LEU A 101 11.74 18.36 -2.04
C LEU A 101 11.28 17.93 -3.45
N ASP A 102 10.01 18.14 -3.80
CA ASP A 102 9.44 17.86 -5.12
C ASP A 102 10.08 18.70 -6.24
N ALA A 103 10.50 19.94 -5.91
CA ALA A 103 11.20 20.83 -6.83
C ALA A 103 12.71 20.54 -6.91
N GLY A 104 13.19 19.47 -6.27
CA GLY A 104 14.61 19.11 -6.24
C GLY A 104 15.45 19.93 -5.25
N GLY A 105 14.82 20.55 -4.25
CA GLY A 105 15.51 21.29 -3.19
C GLY A 105 16.42 20.40 -2.35
N CYS A 106 17.42 21.01 -1.72
CA CYS A 106 18.35 20.31 -0.81
C CYS A 106 18.61 21.07 0.51
N GLY A 107 18.03 22.27 0.67
CA GLY A 107 18.08 23.05 1.90
C GLY A 107 17.12 22.56 2.99
N ALA A 108 16.90 23.42 3.98
CA ALA A 108 16.09 23.12 5.17
C ALA A 108 14.63 22.74 4.81
N THR A 109 14.04 23.38 3.79
CA THR A 109 12.67 23.09 3.33
C THR A 109 12.55 21.66 2.81
N ALA A 110 13.45 21.23 1.91
CA ALA A 110 13.47 19.88 1.39
C ALA A 110 13.74 18.82 2.47
N TYR A 111 14.56 19.15 3.48
CA TYR A 111 14.76 18.28 4.64
C TYR A 111 13.47 18.10 5.44
N GLY A 112 12.75 19.20 5.74
CA GLY A 112 11.45 19.15 6.39
C GLY A 112 10.45 18.28 5.63
N ASP A 113 10.35 18.48 4.31
CA ASP A 113 9.52 17.68 3.41
C ASP A 113 9.87 16.18 3.48
N ALA A 114 11.17 15.83 3.48
CA ALA A 114 11.62 14.45 3.59
C ALA A 114 11.19 13.81 4.91
N VAL A 115 11.38 14.49 6.04
CA VAL A 115 11.00 14.00 7.37
C VAL A 115 9.51 13.71 7.42
N VAL A 116 8.68 14.64 6.97
CA VAL A 116 7.22 14.49 7.07
C VAL A 116 6.64 13.50 6.08
N THR A 117 7.31 13.27 4.95
CA THR A 117 7.00 12.17 4.03
C THR A 117 7.11 10.81 4.71
N TYR A 118 8.19 10.60 5.47
CA TYR A 118 8.33 9.38 6.28
C TYR A 118 7.34 9.30 7.44
N LEU A 119 6.99 10.43 8.07
CA LEU A 119 5.94 10.45 9.10
C LEU A 119 4.55 10.13 8.52
N ALA A 120 4.24 10.56 7.31
CA ALA A 120 3.01 10.18 6.61
C ALA A 120 2.95 8.67 6.35
N PHE A 121 4.07 8.02 6.02
CA PHE A 121 4.13 6.55 5.93
C PHE A 121 3.86 5.87 7.29
N ALA A 122 4.24 6.52 8.40
CA ALA A 122 3.88 6.02 9.73
C ALA A 122 2.37 6.10 9.96
N VAL A 123 1.70 7.17 9.49
CA VAL A 123 0.23 7.29 9.54
C VAL A 123 -0.43 6.18 8.73
N ASP A 124 0.01 5.90 7.51
CA ASP A 124 -0.49 4.78 6.69
C ASP A 124 -0.32 3.42 7.38
N ARG A 125 0.84 3.20 8.00
CA ARG A 125 1.11 2.00 8.79
C ARG A 125 0.13 1.84 9.95
N ILE A 126 -0.30 2.96 10.55
CA ILE A 126 -1.34 2.96 11.59
C ILE A 126 -2.72 2.79 11.00
N ALA A 127 -3.06 3.38 9.86
CA ALA A 127 -4.33 3.13 9.18
C ALA A 127 -4.52 1.62 8.89
N ASP A 128 -3.46 0.91 8.48
CA ASP A 128 -3.46 -0.55 8.29
C ASP A 128 -3.63 -1.34 9.62
N ARG A 129 -3.38 -0.73 10.79
CA ARG A 129 -3.45 -1.40 12.11
C ARG A 129 -4.56 -0.83 13.02
N SER A 130 -5.31 0.16 12.56
CA SER A 130 -6.26 0.95 13.32
C SER A 130 -7.51 1.21 12.48
N SER A 131 -8.08 0.14 11.94
CA SER A 131 -9.33 0.13 11.18
C SER A 131 -10.33 -0.82 11.85
N SER A 132 -11.62 -0.70 11.52
CA SER A 132 -12.65 -1.64 11.95
C SER A 132 -12.57 -3.00 11.25
N ILE A 133 -11.56 -3.21 10.40
CA ILE A 133 -11.28 -4.47 9.70
C ILE A 133 -10.14 -5.26 10.39
N CYS A 134 -9.47 -4.64 11.36
CA CYS A 134 -8.37 -5.26 12.09
C CYS A 134 -8.87 -6.36 13.04
N SER A 135 -8.87 -7.62 12.59
CA SER A 135 -9.28 -8.77 13.43
C SER A 135 -8.28 -9.09 14.56
N TRP A 136 -8.71 -9.87 15.55
CA TRP A 136 -7.80 -10.44 16.57
C TRP A 136 -7.06 -11.67 16.04
N ASP A 137 -5.73 -11.70 16.17
CA ASP A 137 -4.92 -12.88 15.91
C ASP A 137 -4.76 -13.69 17.20
N TYR A 138 -5.50 -14.81 17.32
CA TYR A 138 -5.44 -15.68 18.49
C TYR A 138 -4.11 -16.43 18.64
N GLY A 139 -3.38 -16.68 17.55
CA GLY A 139 -2.13 -17.44 17.60
C GLY A 139 -0.98 -16.64 18.18
N TYR A 140 -0.91 -15.35 17.81
CA TYR A 140 0.09 -14.41 18.34
C TYR A 140 -0.45 -13.50 19.45
N VAL A 141 -1.76 -13.57 19.71
CA VAL A 141 -2.48 -12.76 20.71
C VAL A 141 -2.19 -11.27 20.50
N LYS A 142 -2.50 -10.79 19.30
CA LYS A 142 -2.25 -9.41 18.84
C LYS A 142 -3.29 -8.94 17.84
N VAL A 143 -3.33 -7.63 17.59
CA VAL A 143 -4.13 -7.06 16.51
C VAL A 143 -3.55 -7.47 15.14
N ARG A 144 -4.39 -8.05 14.28
CA ARG A 144 -4.09 -8.29 12.87
C ARG A 144 -4.44 -7.05 12.07
N ASN A 145 -3.64 -6.75 11.06
CA ASN A 145 -3.86 -5.60 10.18
C ASN A 145 -5.05 -5.80 9.24
N THR A 146 -5.53 -4.69 8.68
CA THR A 146 -6.55 -4.60 7.63
C THR A 146 -6.25 -5.56 6.48
N PHE A 147 -5.03 -5.49 5.94
CA PHE A 147 -4.61 -6.33 4.81
C PHE A 147 -4.04 -7.68 5.27
N GLY A 148 -4.89 -8.52 5.87
CA GLY A 148 -4.59 -9.95 6.08
C GLY A 148 -4.58 -10.77 4.77
N ARG A 149 -5.15 -10.20 3.69
CA ARG A 149 -5.21 -10.73 2.32
C ARG A 149 -5.13 -9.55 1.35
N GLN A 150 -5.07 -9.82 0.04
CA GLN A 150 -5.12 -8.82 -1.03
C GLN A 150 -6.56 -8.34 -1.28
N ALA A 151 -7.29 -8.04 -0.21
CA ALA A 151 -8.71 -7.70 -0.19
C ALA A 151 -9.07 -7.03 1.15
N ILE A 152 -10.15 -6.26 1.17
CA ILE A 152 -10.76 -5.68 2.37
C ILE A 152 -12.13 -6.36 2.60
N PRO A 153 -12.14 -7.52 3.28
CA PRO A 153 -13.39 -8.18 3.65
C PRO A 153 -14.05 -7.46 4.82
N MET A 154 -15.35 -7.67 5.00
CA MET A 154 -16.00 -7.29 6.24
C MET A 154 -15.59 -8.23 7.39
N VAL A 155 -15.43 -7.67 8.59
CA VAL A 155 -15.11 -8.40 9.82
C VAL A 155 -16.15 -8.06 10.89
N TRP A 156 -16.65 -9.07 11.61
CA TRP A 156 -17.65 -8.90 12.67
C TRP A 156 -17.04 -8.39 13.97
N ASP A 157 -15.91 -8.98 14.37
CA ASP A 157 -15.17 -8.64 15.59
C ASP A 157 -13.80 -8.06 15.22
N TYR A 158 -13.61 -6.77 15.51
CA TYR A 158 -12.33 -6.10 15.32
C TYR A 158 -11.68 -5.76 16.66
N ALA A 159 -10.36 -5.66 16.63
CA ALA A 159 -9.53 -5.27 17.75
C ALA A 159 -8.91 -3.91 17.45
N GLU A 160 -8.92 -3.03 18.45
CA GLU A 160 -8.32 -1.71 18.38
C GLU A 160 -7.09 -1.68 19.28
N ALA A 161 -5.92 -1.36 18.70
CA ALA A 161 -4.70 -1.20 19.47
C ALA A 161 -4.64 0.21 20.08
N ASN A 162 -4.12 0.33 21.30
CA ASN A 162 -3.75 1.64 21.83
C ASN A 162 -2.51 2.16 21.08
N ILE A 163 -2.70 3.22 20.30
CA ILE A 163 -1.66 3.81 19.44
C ILE A 163 -0.48 4.38 20.26
N PHE A 164 -0.72 4.74 21.53
CA PHE A 164 0.30 5.26 22.45
C PHE A 164 0.97 4.16 23.30
N SER A 165 0.55 2.91 23.16
CA SER A 165 1.13 1.81 23.94
C SER A 165 2.51 1.39 23.42
N SER A 166 3.17 0.50 24.15
CA SER A 166 4.35 -0.23 23.68
C SER A 166 4.00 -1.52 22.91
N SER A 167 2.71 -1.84 22.73
CA SER A 167 2.24 -3.08 22.11
C SER A 167 2.17 -3.01 20.58
N THR A 168 1.95 -4.15 19.91
CA THR A 168 1.80 -4.17 18.44
C THR A 168 0.64 -3.27 17.99
N GLY A 169 0.86 -2.47 16.94
CA GLY A 169 -0.13 -1.52 16.42
C GLY A 169 0.03 -0.09 16.94
N ASN A 170 1.10 0.19 17.71
CA ASN A 170 1.41 1.54 18.18
C ASN A 170 2.19 2.39 17.15
N PHE A 171 2.11 3.71 17.30
CA PHE A 171 2.72 4.70 16.38
C PHE A 171 4.26 4.64 16.38
N MET A 172 4.89 4.57 17.57
CA MET A 172 6.35 4.52 17.68
C MET A 172 6.93 3.25 17.03
N GLY A 173 6.19 2.14 17.07
CA GLY A 173 6.54 0.91 16.38
C GLY A 173 6.57 1.09 14.86
N ALA A 174 5.63 1.86 14.29
CA ALA A 174 5.64 2.19 12.87
C ALA A 174 6.88 3.02 12.50
N ILE A 175 7.23 4.02 13.32
CA ILE A 175 8.44 4.84 13.13
C ILE A 175 9.70 3.98 13.20
N GLU A 176 9.81 3.08 14.18
CA GLU A 176 10.99 2.20 14.32
C GLU A 176 11.18 1.28 13.10
N TRP A 177 10.10 0.81 12.47
CA TRP A 177 10.20 0.06 11.22
C TRP A 177 10.74 0.91 10.07
N ILE A 178 10.26 2.15 9.94
CA ILE A 178 10.71 3.09 8.91
C ILE A 178 12.19 3.43 9.11
N LYS A 179 12.59 3.76 10.34
CA LYS A 179 13.99 4.00 10.72
C LYS A 179 14.90 2.83 10.36
N LYS A 180 14.48 1.59 10.63
CA LYS A 180 15.26 0.39 10.27
C LYS A 180 15.52 0.30 8.76
N VAL A 181 14.53 0.66 7.94
CA VAL A 181 14.68 0.69 6.48
C VAL A 181 15.63 1.80 6.07
N ILE A 182 15.42 3.03 6.54
CA ILE A 182 16.27 4.18 6.21
C ILE A 182 17.74 3.90 6.52
N ASN A 183 18.04 3.30 7.68
CA ASN A 183 19.41 2.95 8.08
C ASN A 183 20.09 1.92 7.17
N GLN A 184 19.32 1.17 6.37
CA GLN A 184 19.84 0.18 5.42
C GLN A 184 19.90 0.69 3.98
N LEU A 185 19.25 1.83 3.67
CA LEU A 185 19.24 2.38 2.32
C LEU A 185 20.61 3.01 1.99
N PRO A 186 21.21 2.68 0.83
CA PRO A 186 22.49 3.26 0.42
C PRO A 186 22.29 4.71 -0.05
N ALA A 187 22.29 5.67 0.88
CA ALA A 187 22.19 7.11 0.59
C ALA A 187 23.55 7.74 0.23
N LYS A 188 24.33 7.07 -0.64
CA LYS A 188 25.70 7.50 -0.99
C LYS A 188 25.85 8.07 -2.40
N ALA A 189 24.95 7.73 -3.31
CA ALA A 189 24.98 8.20 -4.69
C ALA A 189 23.69 8.97 -4.99
N GLY A 190 23.83 10.06 -5.75
CA GLY A 190 22.67 10.75 -6.31
C GLY A 190 21.94 9.84 -7.30
N GLY A 191 20.62 9.83 -7.22
CA GLY A 191 19.75 9.10 -8.13
C GLY A 191 18.50 9.91 -8.43
N LYS A 192 17.93 9.72 -9.62
CA LYS A 192 16.64 10.31 -10.01
C LYS A 192 15.63 9.20 -10.19
N ALA A 193 14.50 9.32 -9.49
CA ALA A 193 13.34 8.47 -9.69
C ALA A 193 12.26 9.30 -10.40
N VAL A 194 11.58 8.70 -11.38
CA VAL A 194 10.46 9.32 -12.09
C VAL A 194 9.37 8.28 -12.27
N GLN A 195 8.11 8.70 -12.14
CA GLN A 195 6.99 7.90 -12.60
C GLN A 195 6.90 8.04 -14.12
N ALA A 196 6.95 6.93 -14.84
CA ALA A 196 6.88 6.91 -16.29
C ALA A 196 6.08 5.71 -16.78
N ASP A 197 5.41 5.89 -17.92
CA ASP A 197 4.83 4.79 -18.67
C ASP A 197 5.96 4.03 -19.39
N VAL A 198 5.96 2.69 -19.34
CA VAL A 198 6.93 1.88 -20.07
C VAL A 198 6.93 2.18 -21.57
N HIS A 199 5.78 2.58 -22.13
CA HIS A 199 5.64 2.95 -23.54
C HIS A 199 6.36 4.26 -23.89
N SER A 200 6.78 5.05 -22.89
CA SER A 200 7.55 6.28 -23.09
C SER A 200 9.06 6.06 -23.19
N VAL A 201 9.55 4.82 -22.99
CA VAL A 201 10.98 4.51 -23.09
C VAL A 201 11.45 4.68 -24.53
N GLU A 202 12.44 5.56 -24.72
CA GLU A 202 13.07 5.78 -26.03
C GLU A 202 13.70 4.50 -26.58
N GLN A 203 13.44 4.23 -27.86
CA GLN A 203 13.96 3.07 -28.57
C GLN A 203 15.50 3.08 -28.63
N ASN A 204 16.12 1.92 -28.36
CA ASN A 204 17.56 1.68 -28.36
C ASN A 204 18.35 2.34 -27.20
N SER A 205 17.71 2.56 -26.06
CA SER A 205 18.43 2.87 -24.82
C SER A 205 19.15 1.61 -24.31
N LEU A 206 20.25 1.20 -24.96
CA LEU A 206 21.10 0.03 -24.62
C LEU A 206 21.73 0.09 -23.22
N ARG A 207 21.25 0.95 -22.34
CA ARG A 207 21.67 1.14 -20.94
C ARG A 207 20.53 0.91 -19.95
N THR A 208 19.33 0.54 -20.41
CA THR A 208 18.16 0.37 -19.55
C THR A 208 18.06 -1.07 -19.03
N ILE A 209 17.92 -1.19 -17.70
CA ILE A 209 17.64 -2.44 -17.01
C ILE A 209 16.17 -2.42 -16.61
N PHE A 210 15.43 -3.46 -16.97
CA PHE A 210 14.06 -3.64 -16.53
C PHE A 210 14.03 -4.70 -15.42
N ALA A 211 13.38 -4.36 -14.31
CA ALA A 211 13.07 -5.28 -13.22
C ALA A 211 11.59 -5.07 -12.87
N THR A 212 10.78 -6.13 -13.00
CA THR A 212 9.32 -5.99 -12.86
C THR A 212 8.68 -7.20 -12.18
N ASP A 213 7.65 -6.92 -11.39
CA ASP A 213 6.67 -7.88 -10.84
C ASP A 213 5.32 -7.54 -11.51
N PRO A 214 5.00 -8.17 -12.65
CA PRO A 214 3.89 -7.73 -13.49
C PRO A 214 2.52 -7.93 -12.82
N PRO A 215 1.48 -7.19 -13.26
CA PRO A 215 0.13 -7.33 -12.73
C PRO A 215 -0.43 -8.76 -12.85
N TYR A 216 -1.19 -9.18 -11.84
CA TYR A 216 -1.68 -10.55 -11.68
C TYR A 216 -3.07 -10.77 -12.28
N TYR A 217 -3.28 -10.37 -13.54
CA TYR A 217 -4.53 -10.57 -14.28
C TYR A 217 -5.76 -10.00 -13.53
N ASP A 218 -6.65 -10.85 -13.04
CA ASP A 218 -7.85 -10.50 -12.27
C ASP A 218 -7.68 -10.76 -10.75
N ASN A 219 -6.50 -11.17 -10.30
CA ASN A 219 -6.28 -11.66 -8.94
C ASN A 219 -6.14 -10.52 -7.90
N ILE A 220 -5.62 -9.36 -8.30
CA ILE A 220 -5.34 -8.24 -7.41
C ILE A 220 -5.62 -6.92 -8.13
N GLY A 221 -6.60 -6.15 -7.64
CA GLY A 221 -6.80 -4.75 -8.04
C GLY A 221 -5.94 -3.81 -7.18
N TYR A 222 -4.69 -3.59 -7.56
CA TYR A 222 -3.76 -2.79 -6.76
C TYR A 222 -4.23 -1.35 -6.66
N ALA A 223 -4.75 -0.78 -7.74
CA ALA A 223 -5.16 0.60 -7.74
C ALA A 223 -6.33 0.84 -6.77
N ASP A 224 -7.30 -0.07 -6.66
CA ASP A 224 -8.39 0.07 -5.68
C ASP A 224 -7.91 -0.12 -4.24
N LEU A 225 -7.03 -1.09 -3.99
CA LEU A 225 -6.49 -1.32 -2.64
C LEU A 225 -5.60 -0.15 -2.19
N SER A 226 -4.90 0.48 -3.13
CA SER A 226 -4.03 1.64 -2.87
C SER A 226 -4.83 2.87 -2.42
N ASP A 227 -6.09 3.00 -2.82
CA ASP A 227 -6.93 4.12 -2.39
C ASP A 227 -7.14 4.16 -0.87
N PHE A 228 -7.06 3.01 -0.19
CA PHE A 228 -7.10 2.94 1.27
C PHE A 228 -6.01 3.80 1.92
N PHE A 229 -4.81 3.81 1.34
CA PHE A 229 -3.67 4.61 1.80
C PHE A 229 -3.67 6.01 1.17
N TYR A 230 -4.03 6.08 -0.11
CA TYR A 230 -4.00 7.32 -0.89
C TYR A 230 -4.77 8.45 -0.22
N VAL A 231 -5.94 8.19 0.36
CA VAL A 231 -6.76 9.23 1.02
C VAL A 231 -6.03 9.87 2.21
N TRP A 232 -5.24 9.10 2.95
CA TRP A 232 -4.45 9.58 4.10
C TRP A 232 -3.19 10.30 3.65
N LEU A 233 -2.43 9.69 2.74
CA LEU A 233 -1.24 10.33 2.14
C LEU A 233 -1.58 11.65 1.48
N ARG A 234 -2.67 11.70 0.72
CA ARG A 234 -3.16 12.92 0.08
C ARG A 234 -3.48 14.01 1.10
N ARG A 235 -4.10 13.67 2.22
CA ARG A 235 -4.39 14.65 3.28
C ARG A 235 -3.10 15.29 3.80
N GLY A 236 -2.10 14.48 4.13
CA GLY A 236 -0.85 14.95 4.74
C GLY A 236 0.15 15.57 3.76
N LEU A 237 0.18 15.11 2.50
CA LEU A 237 1.30 15.39 1.59
C LEU A 237 0.92 16.14 0.30
N LYS A 238 -0.36 16.42 0.03
CA LYS A 238 -0.76 17.11 -1.23
C LYS A 238 -0.08 18.45 -1.47
N HIS A 239 0.31 19.16 -0.41
CA HIS A 239 0.98 20.46 -0.51
C HIS A 239 2.47 20.32 -0.82
N ILE A 240 3.05 19.15 -0.53
CA ILE A 240 4.46 18.82 -0.76
C ILE A 240 4.63 18.18 -2.14
N TYR A 241 3.72 17.26 -2.51
CA TYR A 241 3.73 16.56 -3.80
C TYR A 241 2.41 16.78 -4.57
N PRO A 242 2.14 18.00 -5.05
CA PRO A 242 0.88 18.32 -5.72
C PRO A 242 0.62 17.47 -6.96
N ASP A 243 1.67 17.12 -7.72
CA ASP A 243 1.53 16.33 -8.94
C ASP A 243 1.14 14.87 -8.64
N LEU A 244 1.72 14.25 -7.60
CA LEU A 244 1.36 12.89 -7.17
C LEU A 244 -0.06 12.82 -6.59
N PHE A 245 -0.51 13.88 -5.92
CA PHE A 245 -1.79 13.94 -5.21
C PHE A 245 -2.86 14.79 -5.92
N LYS A 246 -2.69 14.98 -7.23
CA LYS A 246 -3.57 15.81 -8.07
C LYS A 246 -5.01 15.28 -8.14
N THR A 247 -5.16 13.97 -8.21
CA THR A 247 -6.47 13.31 -8.29
C THR A 247 -7.05 13.03 -6.90
N MET A 248 -8.35 12.71 -6.82
CA MET A 248 -8.99 12.36 -5.54
C MET A 248 -8.74 10.90 -5.12
N LEU A 249 -8.50 10.03 -6.09
CA LEU A 249 -8.14 8.61 -5.95
C LEU A 249 -7.03 8.29 -6.96
N VAL A 250 -6.33 7.16 -6.81
CA VAL A 250 -5.28 6.81 -7.78
C VAL A 250 -5.89 6.50 -9.16
N PRO A 251 -5.24 6.89 -10.28
CA PRO A 251 -5.72 6.57 -11.62
C PRO A 251 -5.92 5.07 -11.84
N LYS A 252 -7.04 4.68 -12.44
CA LYS A 252 -7.42 3.27 -12.66
C LYS A 252 -7.30 2.81 -14.10
N THR A 253 -7.40 3.74 -15.05
CA THR A 253 -7.52 3.45 -16.48
C THR A 253 -6.26 2.87 -17.10
N GLN A 254 -5.10 3.19 -16.53
CA GLN A 254 -3.79 2.71 -16.99
C GLN A 254 -3.37 1.41 -16.31
N GLU A 255 -4.10 0.94 -15.29
CA GLU A 255 -3.77 -0.31 -14.61
C GLU A 255 -4.13 -1.51 -15.49
N LEU A 256 -3.14 -2.31 -15.88
CA LEU A 256 -3.36 -3.55 -16.64
C LEU A 256 -3.94 -4.62 -15.72
N VAL A 257 -5.28 -4.66 -15.62
CA VAL A 257 -6.04 -5.69 -14.89
C VAL A 257 -7.16 -6.28 -15.75
N ALA A 258 -7.43 -7.56 -15.56
CA ALA A 258 -8.49 -8.30 -16.25
C ALA A 258 -9.77 -8.40 -15.40
N THR A 259 -10.09 -7.36 -14.63
CA THR A 259 -11.23 -7.39 -13.70
C THR A 259 -12.52 -6.95 -14.40
N PRO A 260 -13.54 -7.80 -14.57
CA PRO A 260 -14.69 -7.49 -15.42
C PRO A 260 -15.48 -6.24 -15.02
N TYR A 261 -15.57 -5.89 -13.73
CA TYR A 261 -16.33 -4.72 -13.30
C TYR A 261 -15.74 -3.40 -13.84
N ARG A 262 -14.44 -3.36 -14.14
CA ARG A 262 -13.77 -2.23 -14.80
C ARG A 262 -14.21 -2.03 -16.25
N PHE A 263 -14.84 -3.05 -16.83
CA PHE A 263 -15.24 -3.11 -18.23
C PHE A 263 -16.74 -3.40 -18.36
N GLU A 264 -17.56 -2.78 -17.50
CA GLU A 264 -19.03 -2.92 -17.51
C GLU A 264 -19.50 -4.38 -17.37
N GLY A 265 -18.73 -5.21 -16.65
CA GLY A 265 -18.99 -6.64 -16.49
C GLY A 265 -18.54 -7.50 -17.68
N ASN A 266 -17.98 -6.91 -18.74
CA ASN A 266 -17.54 -7.63 -19.92
C ASN A 266 -16.16 -8.28 -19.68
N LYS A 267 -16.20 -9.57 -19.37
CA LYS A 267 -14.99 -10.38 -19.16
C LYS A 267 -14.06 -10.34 -20.37
N HIS A 268 -14.55 -10.61 -21.58
CA HIS A 268 -13.69 -10.71 -22.76
C HIS A 268 -12.97 -9.39 -23.09
N LYS A 269 -13.64 -8.24 -22.92
CA LYS A 269 -12.99 -6.92 -23.05
C LYS A 269 -11.87 -6.74 -22.01
N ALA A 270 -12.07 -7.15 -20.77
CA ALA A 270 -11.07 -7.07 -19.71
C ALA A 270 -9.85 -7.95 -20.01
N GLU A 271 -10.08 -9.18 -20.49
CA GLU A 271 -9.02 -10.11 -20.88
C GLU A 271 -8.21 -9.54 -22.06
N ASN A 272 -8.87 -9.06 -23.11
CA ASN A 272 -8.21 -8.46 -24.28
C ASN A 272 -7.41 -7.20 -23.92
N PHE A 273 -7.94 -6.33 -23.06
CA PHE A 273 -7.22 -5.15 -22.58
C PHE A 273 -5.94 -5.54 -21.84
N PHE A 274 -6.03 -6.51 -20.93
CA PHE A 274 -4.87 -7.00 -20.21
C PHE A 274 -3.83 -7.62 -21.15
N GLU A 275 -4.23 -8.56 -22.00
CA GLU A 275 -3.30 -9.30 -22.86
C GLU A 275 -2.62 -8.38 -23.88
N SER A 276 -3.37 -7.48 -24.52
CA SER A 276 -2.81 -6.53 -25.49
C SER A 276 -1.87 -5.51 -24.83
N GLY A 277 -2.25 -4.96 -23.67
CA GLY A 277 -1.42 -4.03 -22.92
C GLY A 277 -0.14 -4.68 -22.40
N MET A 278 -0.23 -5.88 -21.82
CA MET A 278 0.94 -6.65 -21.40
C MET A 278 1.85 -6.97 -22.58
N LYS A 279 1.28 -7.30 -23.74
CA LYS A 279 2.05 -7.57 -24.94
C LYS A 279 2.81 -6.35 -25.45
N ALA A 280 2.15 -5.20 -25.48
CA ALA A 280 2.80 -3.95 -25.83
C ALA A 280 3.92 -3.59 -24.83
N ALA A 281 3.66 -3.75 -23.52
CA ALA A 281 4.62 -3.42 -22.46
C ALA A 281 5.88 -4.29 -22.56
N PHE A 282 5.72 -5.61 -22.65
CA PHE A 282 6.86 -6.51 -22.82
C PHE A 282 7.55 -6.35 -24.16
N GLY A 283 6.83 -5.99 -25.22
CA GLY A 283 7.43 -5.65 -26.52
C GLY A 283 8.42 -4.49 -26.39
N VAL A 284 8.04 -3.42 -25.67
CA VAL A 284 8.94 -2.27 -25.43
C VAL A 284 10.12 -2.66 -24.55
N MET A 285 9.89 -3.43 -23.48
CA MET A 285 10.98 -3.91 -22.62
C MET A 285 11.97 -4.77 -23.40
N HIS A 286 11.47 -5.71 -24.22
CA HIS A 286 12.29 -6.59 -25.04
C HIS A 286 13.14 -5.80 -26.05
N ALA A 287 12.54 -4.82 -26.74
CA ALA A 287 13.25 -4.00 -27.73
C ALA A 287 14.33 -3.10 -27.12
N ASN A 288 14.21 -2.74 -25.85
CA ASN A 288 15.11 -1.76 -25.19
C ASN A 288 16.04 -2.38 -24.15
N HIS A 289 15.91 -3.67 -23.88
CA HIS A 289 16.69 -4.31 -22.84
C HIS A 289 18.17 -4.38 -23.22
N ASN A 290 19.04 -3.98 -22.29
CA ASN A 290 20.47 -4.16 -22.47
C ASN A 290 20.83 -5.66 -22.46
N VAL A 291 21.19 -6.19 -23.62
CA VAL A 291 21.58 -7.61 -23.83
C VAL A 291 22.75 -8.09 -22.96
N ARG A 292 23.51 -7.19 -22.32
CA ARG A 292 24.61 -7.54 -21.41
C ARG A 292 24.17 -7.72 -19.96
N VAL A 293 22.94 -7.39 -19.62
CA VAL A 293 22.38 -7.50 -18.27
C VAL A 293 21.18 -8.45 -18.34
N SER A 294 20.87 -9.17 -17.26
CA SER A 294 19.70 -10.05 -17.24
C SER A 294 18.42 -9.25 -17.03
N LEU A 295 17.38 -9.59 -17.79
CA LEU A 295 16.00 -9.16 -17.54
C LEU A 295 15.45 -9.92 -16.33
N VAL A 296 15.02 -9.21 -15.29
CA VAL A 296 14.54 -9.85 -14.06
C VAL A 296 13.01 -9.76 -13.99
N PHE A 297 12.36 -10.90 -14.21
CA PHE A 297 10.95 -11.10 -13.92
C PHE A 297 10.79 -11.77 -12.55
N ILE A 298 10.07 -11.12 -11.65
CA ILE A 298 9.65 -11.72 -10.39
C ILE A 298 8.22 -12.17 -10.58
N LEU A 299 7.99 -13.47 -10.76
CA LEU A 299 6.65 -14.04 -10.91
C LEU A 299 6.26 -14.79 -9.64
N ARG A 300 5.21 -14.34 -8.96
CA ARG A 300 4.59 -15.14 -7.89
C ARG A 300 3.58 -16.12 -8.48
N LEU A 301 4.05 -17.32 -8.80
CA LEU A 301 3.16 -18.41 -9.21
C LEU A 301 2.32 -18.89 -8.02
N GLN A 302 1.00 -18.66 -8.06
CA GLN A 302 0.04 -19.30 -7.18
C GLN A 302 -0.31 -20.67 -7.80
N THR A 303 0.34 -21.73 -7.33
CA THR A 303 -0.05 -23.09 -7.72
C THR A 303 -1.39 -23.43 -7.06
N GLY A 304 -2.47 -23.38 -7.83
CA GLY A 304 -3.72 -24.04 -7.46
C GLY A 304 -3.52 -25.55 -7.57
N GLY A 305 -3.35 -26.22 -6.44
CA GLY A 305 -3.17 -27.67 -6.37
C GLY A 305 -3.31 -28.15 -4.93
N GLU A 306 -3.95 -29.30 -4.76
CA GLU A 306 -4.45 -29.90 -3.54
C GLU A 306 -3.49 -29.87 -2.33
N LYS A 307 -4.10 -29.83 -1.14
CA LYS A 307 -3.51 -29.86 0.21
C LYS A 307 -2.02 -30.27 0.28
N GLY A 308 -1.17 -29.31 0.65
CA GLY A 308 0.07 -29.59 1.38
C GLY A 308 1.34 -28.96 0.79
N ARG A 309 1.94 -28.06 1.58
CA ARG A 309 3.27 -27.43 1.43
C ARG A 309 3.44 -26.39 0.32
N ARG A 310 3.36 -25.12 0.74
CA ARG A 310 3.85 -23.94 0.02
C ARG A 310 5.38 -24.06 -0.16
N ARG A 311 5.88 -24.06 -1.40
CA ARG A 311 7.29 -23.75 -1.69
C ARG A 311 7.36 -22.51 -2.56
N HIS A 312 8.12 -21.51 -2.13
CA HIS A 312 8.55 -20.40 -2.97
C HIS A 312 9.66 -20.91 -3.90
N ARG A 313 9.50 -20.76 -5.22
CA ARG A 313 10.61 -20.92 -6.18
C ARG A 313 10.79 -19.61 -6.92
N GLN A 314 12.03 -19.13 -6.94
CA GLN A 314 12.48 -17.99 -7.72
C GLN A 314 13.15 -18.55 -8.99
N TYR A 315 12.71 -18.14 -10.17
CA TYR A 315 13.34 -18.55 -11.42
C TYR A 315 14.24 -17.43 -11.93
N ARG A 316 15.50 -17.77 -12.24
CA ARG A 316 16.47 -16.86 -12.86
C ARG A 316 16.59 -17.31 -14.33
N LEU A 317 16.20 -16.46 -15.28
CA LEU A 317 16.42 -16.76 -16.70
C LEU A 317 17.90 -16.53 -17.01
N GLY A 318 18.60 -17.59 -17.42
CA GLY A 318 20.00 -17.55 -17.81
C GLY A 318 20.18 -17.04 -19.24
N ASN A 319 21.39 -16.58 -19.55
CA ASN A 319 21.79 -15.82 -20.75
C ASN A 319 21.72 -16.56 -22.10
N ASP A 320 21.08 -17.73 -22.19
CA ASP A 320 21.03 -18.51 -23.43
C ASP A 320 19.66 -18.40 -24.11
N ALA A 321 19.67 -17.87 -25.33
CA ALA A 321 18.52 -17.57 -26.19
C ALA A 321 17.76 -18.82 -26.72
N GLN A 322 17.66 -19.90 -25.94
CA GLN A 322 16.97 -21.13 -26.35
C GLN A 322 15.98 -21.70 -25.30
N CYS A 323 15.58 -20.94 -24.28
CA CYS A 323 14.77 -21.48 -23.18
C CYS A 323 13.39 -20.82 -23.03
N VAL A 324 12.58 -20.84 -24.10
CA VAL A 324 11.13 -20.57 -24.03
C VAL A 324 10.31 -21.86 -23.82
N ASP A 325 10.90 -23.04 -24.05
CA ASP A 325 10.15 -24.30 -24.16
C ASP A 325 9.84 -25.06 -22.86
N ARG A 326 10.08 -24.51 -21.67
CA ARG A 326 9.77 -25.22 -20.40
C ARG A 326 8.95 -24.40 -19.41
N ILE A 327 7.77 -23.98 -19.84
CA ILE A 327 6.64 -23.72 -18.93
C ILE A 327 5.55 -24.77 -19.22
N LEU A 328 5.70 -25.95 -18.62
CA LEU A 328 4.64 -26.97 -18.56
C LEU A 328 4.48 -27.43 -17.11
N VAL A 329 3.49 -26.87 -16.41
CA VAL A 329 2.89 -27.50 -15.22
C VAL A 329 1.36 -27.37 -15.34
N PRO A 330 0.57 -28.44 -15.07
CA PRO A 330 -0.88 -28.44 -15.30
C PRO A 330 -1.59 -27.56 -14.28
N GLY A 331 -2.44 -26.64 -14.74
CA GLY A 331 -3.31 -25.81 -13.88
C GLY A 331 -3.29 -24.31 -14.17
N ALA A 332 -2.34 -23.81 -14.97
CA ALA A 332 -2.18 -22.38 -15.27
C ALA A 332 -2.59 -22.02 -16.72
N ARG A 333 -3.80 -22.40 -17.16
CA ARG A 333 -4.22 -22.16 -18.55
C ARG A 333 -4.31 -20.66 -18.92
N ASN A 334 -4.63 -19.77 -17.99
CA ASN A 334 -4.85 -18.35 -18.33
C ASN A 334 -3.58 -17.48 -18.30
N MET A 335 -2.59 -17.78 -17.43
CA MET A 335 -1.30 -17.08 -17.47
C MET A 335 -0.39 -17.60 -18.59
N ALA A 336 -0.43 -18.89 -18.89
CA ALA A 336 0.47 -19.48 -19.88
C ALA A 336 0.23 -18.98 -21.31
N HIS A 337 -0.98 -18.53 -21.66
CA HIS A 337 -1.26 -18.02 -23.01
C HIS A 337 -0.64 -16.65 -23.27
N ALA A 338 -0.63 -15.74 -22.29
CA ALA A 338 -0.02 -14.42 -22.44
C ALA A 338 1.52 -14.50 -22.49
N TYR A 339 2.14 -15.42 -21.74
CA TYR A 339 3.60 -15.55 -21.67
C TYR A 339 4.21 -16.49 -22.72
N LYS A 340 3.44 -17.38 -23.35
CA LYS A 340 3.92 -18.26 -24.44
C LYS A 340 4.16 -17.53 -25.78
N ALA A 341 3.76 -16.28 -25.88
CA ALA A 341 3.94 -15.46 -27.08
C ALA A 341 5.27 -14.70 -27.11
N PHE A 342 6.18 -14.96 -26.15
CA PHE A 342 7.50 -14.32 -26.02
C PHE A 342 8.62 -15.34 -26.07
#